data_AF-A0A330L230-F1
#
_entry.id   AF-A0A330L230-F1
#
_cell.length_a   1.000
_cell.length_b   1.000
_cell.length_c   1.000
_cell.angle_alpha   90.00
_cell.angle_beta   90.00
_cell.angle_gamma   90.00
#
_symmetry.space_group_name_H-M   'P 1'
#
loop_
_entity.id
_entity.type
_entity.pdbx_description
1 polymer ?
#
loop_
_entity_poly.entity_id
_entity_poly.type
_entity_poly.pdbx_seq_one_letter_code
_entity_poly.pdbx_strand_id
1 'polypeptide(L)'
;MYDANGCTEALPQSHTITDEEAIQEEKNKAFDLRQIVSLNAEAGDVVIIHSKLLHGGRENRSTRERNLVVIQLGVNTDTFLHWNAERFSGLTREAILEEQYSNACL
;
A
#
# COMPACT_ATOMS: atom_id res chain seq x y z
N MET A 1 -10.26 -23.35 5.50
CA MET A 1 -9.32 -22.86 4.47
C MET A 1 -9.45 -21.35 4.39
N TYR A 2 -8.61 -20.62 5.12
CA TYR A 2 -8.58 -19.14 5.09
C TYR A 2 -7.86 -18.60 3.83
N ASP A 3 -7.00 -19.42 3.21
CA ASP A 3 -6.18 -19.07 2.05
C ASP A 3 -6.94 -18.65 0.78
N ALA A 4 -8.22 -18.99 0.67
CA ALA A 4 -9.01 -18.67 -0.52
C ALA A 4 -9.52 -17.22 -0.56
N ASN A 5 -9.59 -16.52 0.59
CA ASN A 5 -10.17 -15.17 0.65
C ASN A 5 -9.16 -14.05 0.33
N GLY A 6 -7.94 -14.42 -0.08
CA GLY A 6 -6.87 -13.48 -0.42
C GLY A 6 -6.46 -12.60 0.76
N CYS A 7 -6.01 -13.17 1.89
CA CYS A 7 -5.53 -12.35 3.00
C CYS A 7 -4.32 -11.47 2.61
N THR A 8 -4.03 -10.46 3.45
CA THR A 8 -2.80 -9.67 3.30
C THR A 8 -1.60 -10.57 3.56
N GLU A 9 -0.59 -10.44 2.72
CA GLU A 9 0.70 -11.09 2.85
C GLU A 9 1.79 -10.05 3.04
N ALA A 10 2.81 -10.38 3.80
CA ALA A 10 3.94 -9.49 4.04
C ALA A 10 5.26 -10.25 3.96
N LEU A 11 6.31 -9.54 3.54
CA LEU A 11 7.69 -10.01 3.68
C LEU A 11 8.23 -9.49 5.03
N PRO A 12 8.47 -10.37 6.02
CA PRO A 12 9.00 -9.96 7.32
C PRO A 12 10.30 -9.16 7.17
N GLN A 13 10.52 -8.23 8.09
CA GLN A 13 11.74 -7.40 8.17
C GLN A 13 12.01 -6.47 6.98
N SER A 14 11.24 -6.52 5.88
CA SER A 14 11.44 -5.63 4.72
C SER A 14 11.35 -4.14 5.03
N HIS A 15 10.69 -3.75 6.13
CA HIS A 15 10.64 -2.37 6.61
C HIS A 15 11.99 -1.80 7.06
N THR A 16 12.99 -2.64 7.32
CA THR A 16 14.33 -2.21 7.75
C THR A 16 15.25 -1.88 6.57
N ILE A 17 14.81 -2.09 5.34
CA ILE A 17 15.54 -1.70 4.13
C ILE A 17 15.72 -0.19 4.14
N THR A 18 16.92 0.31 3.89
CA THR A 18 17.21 1.75 3.85
C THR A 18 16.58 2.43 2.64
N ASP A 19 16.40 3.75 2.67
CA ASP A 19 15.81 4.47 1.54
C ASP A 19 16.74 4.40 0.31
N GLU A 20 18.05 4.43 0.54
CA GLU A 20 19.07 4.25 -0.49
C GLU A 20 18.97 2.87 -1.16
N GLU A 21 18.81 1.81 -0.38
CA GLU A 21 18.61 0.46 -0.91
C GLU A 21 17.29 0.33 -1.68
N ALA A 22 16.20 0.90 -1.17
CA ALA A 22 14.89 0.88 -1.82
C ALA A 22 14.87 1.63 -3.16
N ILE A 23 15.63 2.73 -3.28
CA ILE A 23 15.72 3.54 -4.51
C ILE A 23 16.63 2.88 -5.56
N GLN A 24 17.71 2.21 -5.15
CA GLN A 24 18.61 1.51 -6.06
C GLN A 24 18.03 0.22 -6.66
N GLU A 25 16.87 -0.23 -6.16
CA GLU A 25 16.34 -1.59 -6.29
C GLU A 25 15.54 -1.90 -7.56
N GLU A 26 15.45 -1.00 -8.54
CA GLU A 26 14.54 -1.16 -9.68
C GLU A 26 14.79 -2.39 -10.58
N LYS A 27 15.85 -3.20 -10.43
CA LYS A 27 16.12 -4.30 -11.40
C LYS A 27 16.51 -5.68 -10.90
N ASN A 28 17.11 -5.89 -9.72
CA ASN A 28 17.80 -7.18 -9.47
C ASN A 28 17.72 -7.79 -8.06
N LYS A 29 16.99 -7.20 -7.09
CA LYS A 29 16.89 -7.85 -5.76
C LYS A 29 15.84 -8.95 -5.81
N ALA A 30 16.30 -10.19 -5.97
CA ALA A 30 15.46 -11.36 -5.81
C ALA A 30 15.09 -11.49 -4.33
N PHE A 31 13.97 -10.90 -3.93
CA PHE A 31 13.38 -11.20 -2.63
C PHE A 31 13.07 -12.69 -2.57
N ASP A 32 13.45 -13.33 -1.46
CA ASP A 32 13.06 -14.71 -1.24
C ASP A 32 11.57 -14.76 -0.89
N LEU A 33 10.73 -14.90 -1.91
CA LEU A 33 9.27 -14.96 -1.78
C LEU A 33 8.81 -16.13 -0.90
N ARG A 34 9.67 -17.12 -0.61
CA ARG A 34 9.36 -18.21 0.32
C ARG A 34 9.26 -17.74 1.78
N GLN A 35 9.74 -16.54 2.09
CA GLN A 35 9.67 -15.94 3.42
C GLN A 35 8.38 -15.13 3.64
N ILE A 36 7.53 -15.01 2.62
CA ILE A 36 6.25 -14.32 2.73
C ILE A 36 5.37 -15.03 3.76
N VAL A 37 4.78 -14.24 4.65
CA VAL A 37 3.85 -14.71 5.67
C VAL A 37 2.45 -14.16 5.42
N SER A 38 1.45 -14.99 5.64
CA SER A 38 0.04 -14.62 5.58
C SER A 38 -0.39 -13.98 6.90
N LEU A 39 -0.95 -12.77 6.83
CA LEU A 39 -1.50 -12.05 7.97
C LEU A 39 -2.99 -12.39 8.07
N ASN A 40 -3.27 -13.55 8.65
CA ASN A 40 -4.65 -14.00 8.88
C ASN A 40 -5.31 -13.14 9.96
N ALA A 41 -6.51 -12.66 9.66
CA ALA A 41 -7.30 -11.79 10.51
C ALA A 41 -8.77 -12.19 10.39
N GLU A 42 -9.49 -12.15 11.51
CA GLU A 42 -10.93 -12.30 11.55
C GLU A 42 -11.64 -10.96 11.45
N ALA A 43 -12.97 -10.97 11.27
CA ALA A 43 -13.74 -9.74 11.20
C ALA A 43 -13.66 -9.01 12.55
N GLY A 44 -13.16 -7.77 12.54
CA GLY A 44 -12.93 -6.95 13.73
C GLY A 44 -11.47 -6.92 14.18
N ASP A 45 -10.62 -7.81 13.68
CA ASP A 45 -9.18 -7.74 13.93
C ASP A 45 -8.55 -6.53 13.23
N VAL A 46 -7.44 -6.06 13.80
CA VAL A 46 -6.65 -4.94 13.25
C VAL A 46 -5.24 -5.44 12.97
N VAL A 47 -4.79 -5.23 11.73
CA VAL A 47 -3.42 -5.49 11.31
C VAL A 47 -2.70 -4.16 11.17
N ILE A 48 -1.61 -3.97 11.92
CA ILE A 48 -0.80 -2.75 11.87
C ILE A 48 0.44 -3.03 11.02
N ILE A 49 0.63 -2.22 9.99
CA ILE A 49 1.70 -2.38 8.99
C ILE A 49 2.54 -1.11 8.97
N HIS A 50 3.87 -1.28 9.08
CA HIS A 50 4.82 -0.18 8.88
C HIS A 50 4.80 0.25 7.41
N SER A 51 4.87 1.57 7.12
CA SER A 51 4.77 2.11 5.76
C SER A 51 5.79 1.53 4.77
N LYS A 52 6.97 1.16 5.26
CA LYS A 52 8.05 0.52 4.48
C LYS A 52 7.98 -1.01 4.38
N LEU A 53 7.03 -1.66 5.08
CA LEU A 53 6.91 -3.12 5.00
C LEU A 53 6.38 -3.49 3.61
N LEU A 54 7.10 -4.35 2.88
CA LEU A 54 6.61 -4.93 1.64
C LEU A 54 5.44 -5.85 1.96
N HIS A 55 4.27 -5.52 1.41
CA HIS A 55 3.04 -6.26 1.61
C HIS A 55 2.18 -6.23 0.34
N GLY A 56 1.26 -7.18 0.23
CA GLY A 56 0.34 -7.32 -0.89
C GLY A 56 -0.84 -8.20 -0.52
N GLY A 57 -1.74 -8.43 -1.46
CA GLY A 57 -2.84 -9.37 -1.28
C GLY A 57 -2.86 -10.37 -2.41
N ARG A 58 -3.28 -11.61 -2.11
CA ARG A 58 -3.63 -12.57 -3.15
C ARG A 58 -5.02 -12.30 -3.70
N GLU A 59 -5.27 -12.83 -4.88
CA GLU A 59 -6.62 -12.89 -5.47
C GLU A 59 -7.59 -13.59 -4.51
N ASN A 60 -8.77 -12.99 -4.31
CA ASN A 60 -9.86 -13.63 -3.58
C ASN A 60 -10.55 -14.64 -4.52
N ARG A 61 -10.34 -15.93 -4.25
CA ARG A 61 -10.93 -17.06 -4.98
C ARG A 61 -12.10 -17.69 -4.24
N SER A 62 -12.56 -17.05 -3.16
CA SER A 62 -13.69 -17.52 -2.36
C SER A 62 -15.00 -16.87 -2.81
N THR A 63 -16.12 -17.38 -2.31
CA THR A 63 -17.45 -16.76 -2.48
C THR A 63 -17.74 -15.68 -1.44
N ARG A 64 -16.81 -15.42 -0.52
CA ARG A 64 -16.97 -14.43 0.54
C ARG A 64 -16.36 -13.11 0.10
N GLU A 65 -17.06 -12.03 0.39
CA GLU A 65 -16.49 -10.69 0.22
C GLU A 65 -15.42 -10.41 1.28
N ARG A 66 -14.40 -9.66 0.89
CA ARG A 66 -13.32 -9.19 1.76
C ARG A 66 -13.42 -7.67 1.89
N ASN A 67 -14.16 -7.23 2.90
CA ASN A 67 -14.33 -5.83 3.23
C ASN A 67 -13.27 -5.40 4.25
N LEU A 68 -12.57 -4.31 3.97
CA LEU A 68 -11.50 -3.78 4.83
C LEU A 68 -11.53 -2.25 4.83
N VAL A 69 -11.17 -1.66 5.96
CA VAL A 69 -10.98 -0.21 6.12
C VAL A 69 -9.48 0.03 6.29
N VAL A 70 -8.91 0.86 5.43
CA VAL A 70 -7.50 1.26 5.53
C VAL A 70 -7.42 2.64 6.17
N ILE A 71 -6.62 2.74 7.24
CA ILE A 71 -6.31 4.01 7.89
C ILE A 71 -4.79 4.17 7.86
N GLN A 72 -4.31 5.25 7.25
CA GLN A 72 -2.90 5.60 7.23
C GLN A 72 -2.64 6.75 8.22
N LEU A 73 -1.71 6.52 9.14
CA LEU A 73 -1.27 7.52 10.10
C LEU A 73 0.14 7.98 9.73
N GLY A 74 0.34 9.29 9.66
CA GLY A 74 1.64 9.92 9.47
C GLY A 74 2.03 10.74 10.68
N VAL A 75 3.33 10.85 10.93
CA VAL A 75 3.86 11.89 11.82
C VAL A 75 4.05 13.17 11.04
N ASN A 76 3.87 14.32 11.68
CA ASN A 76 4.18 15.59 11.05
C ASN A 76 5.70 15.68 10.86
N THR A 77 6.15 15.86 9.62
CA THR A 77 7.56 16.01 9.26
C THR A 77 7.72 17.27 8.43
N ASP A 78 8.74 18.07 8.71
CA ASP A 78 9.02 19.30 7.98
C ASP A 78 9.61 19.07 6.57
N THR A 79 9.88 17.81 6.22
CA THR A 79 10.56 17.41 4.98
C THR A 79 9.85 16.23 4.32
N PHE A 80 9.35 16.44 3.10
CA PHE A 80 8.90 15.38 2.21
C PHE A 80 10.07 14.90 1.35
N LEU A 81 10.37 13.59 1.34
CA LEU A 81 11.39 13.01 0.45
C LEU A 81 11.03 13.17 -1.02
N HIS A 82 9.75 13.04 -1.34
CA HIS A 82 9.18 13.32 -2.65
C HIS A 82 7.86 14.05 -2.47
N TRP A 83 7.78 15.25 -3.04
CA TRP A 83 6.53 15.99 -3.16
C TRP A 83 6.10 15.94 -4.62
N ASN A 84 4.99 15.26 -4.91
CA ASN A 84 4.28 15.44 -6.16
C ASN A 84 3.01 16.26 -5.90
N ALA A 85 2.66 17.15 -6.83
CA ALA A 85 1.39 17.88 -6.77
C ALA A 85 0.18 16.99 -7.08
N GLU A 86 0.42 15.75 -7.51
CA GLU A 86 -0.62 14.78 -7.81
C GLU A 86 -1.21 14.27 -6.50
N ARG A 87 -2.41 14.76 -6.19
CA ARG A 87 -3.24 14.17 -5.14
C ARG A 87 -3.60 12.75 -5.61
N PHE A 88 -3.29 11.73 -4.81
CA PHE A 88 -3.88 10.40 -4.94
C PHE A 88 -5.37 10.49 -4.58
N SER A 89 -6.18 11.07 -5.48
CA SER A 89 -7.62 11.24 -5.33
C SER A 89 -8.41 10.03 -5.85
N GLY A 90 -7.73 9.03 -6.43
CA GLY A 90 -8.38 7.95 -7.18
C GLY A 90 -9.00 8.42 -8.50
N LEU A 91 -8.79 9.69 -8.88
CA LEU A 91 -9.23 10.27 -10.13
C LEU A 91 -8.15 10.08 -11.19
N THR A 92 -8.57 9.88 -12.44
CA THR A 92 -7.63 9.89 -13.57
C THR A 92 -7.04 11.29 -13.75
N ARG A 93 -5.90 11.38 -14.45
CA ARG A 93 -5.25 12.67 -14.76
C ARG A 93 -6.22 13.65 -15.43
N GLU A 94 -7.10 13.15 -16.29
CA GLU A 94 -8.13 13.92 -16.97
C GLU A 94 -9.13 14.53 -15.98
N ALA A 95 -9.61 13.74 -15.00
CA ALA A 95 -10.54 14.19 -13.97
C ALA A 95 -9.92 15.22 -13.00
N ILE A 96 -8.61 15.11 -12.72
CA ILE A 96 -7.88 16.12 -11.93
C ILE A 96 -7.80 17.45 -12.68
N LEU A 97 -7.54 17.42 -13.99
CA LEU A 97 -7.49 18.63 -14.81
C LEU A 97 -8.87 19.30 -14.89
N GLU A 98 -9.94 18.53 -15.09
CA GLU A 98 -11.32 19.06 -15.09
C GLU A 98 -11.68 19.76 -13.77
N GLU A 99 -11.37 19.17 -12.61
CA GLU A 99 -11.59 19.81 -11.31
C GLU A 99 -10.77 21.10 -11.15
N GLN A 100 -9.52 21.14 -11.64
CA GLN A 100 -8.67 22.32 -11.55
C GLN A 100 -9.20 23.47 -12.42
N TYR A 101 -9.67 23.20 -13.64
CA TYR A 101 -10.30 24.21 -14.50
C TYR A 101 -11.67 24.65 -13.98
N SER A 102 -12.41 23.77 -13.30
CA SER A 102 -13.69 24.09 -12.67
C SER A 102 -13.53 25.05 -11.48
N ASN A 103 -12.47 24.87 -10.70
CA ASN A 103 -12.19 25.70 -9.51
C ASN A 103 -11.38 26.98 -9.80
N ALA A 104 -10.78 27.10 -11.00
CA ALA A 104 -10.09 28.32 -11.44
C ALA A 104 -11.01 29.41 -12.00
N CYS A 105 -12.33 29.15 -12.09
CA CYS A 105 -13.35 30.05 -12.63
C CYS A 105 -14.24 30.71 -11.56
N LEU A 106 -13.81 30.74 -10.29
CA LEU A 106 -14.48 31.48 -9.20
C LEU A 106 -13.57 32.55 -8.61
#